data_AF-A0AAW2SAS8-F1
#
_entry.id   AF-A0AAW2SAS8-F1
#
_cell.length_a   1.000
_cell.length_b   1.000
_cell.length_c   1.000
_cell.angle_alpha   90.00
_cell.angle_beta   90.00
_cell.angle_gamma   90.00
#
_symmetry.space_group_name_H-M   'P 1'
#
loop_
_entity.id
_entity.type
_entity.pdbx_description
1 polymer ?
#
loop_
_entity_poly.entity_id
_entity_poly.type
_entity_poly.pdbx_seq_one_letter_code
_entity_poly.pdbx_strand_id
1 'polypeptide(L)'
;MAENLGIRRRRHYKTRVDAELLVRTLNLCRGGRVSEETLLSHPKYNRLLDTTVRVCHQLRLFQHQKVQDSNGCMSTTGGITTVEIESDMQELVKLVLTKSSDDLDSRTKHNFLTIARSYYYAAYCSPGTINYHIAKVLFERVL
;
A
#
# COMPACT_ATOMS: atom_id res chain seq x y z
N MET A 1 29.57 0.03 -9.72
CA MET A 1 28.62 0.76 -8.83
C MET A 1 27.38 1.31 -9.55
N ALA A 2 27.44 1.68 -10.84
CA ALA A 2 26.30 2.24 -11.58
C ALA A 2 25.12 1.26 -11.84
N GLU A 3 25.38 -0.03 -12.07
CA GLU A 3 24.32 -1.02 -12.36
C GLU A 3 23.37 -1.26 -11.18
N ASN A 4 23.89 -1.18 -9.94
CA ASN A 4 23.08 -1.37 -8.74
C ASN A 4 22.08 -0.22 -8.50
N LEU A 5 22.41 1.01 -8.93
CA LEU A 5 21.48 2.14 -8.92
C LEU A 5 20.37 1.98 -9.97
N GLY A 6 20.69 1.46 -11.16
CA GLY A 6 19.70 1.20 -12.22
C GLY A 6 18.65 0.16 -11.81
N ILE A 7 19.08 -0.91 -11.13
CA ILE A 7 18.19 -1.97 -10.65
C ILE A 7 17.31 -1.48 -9.47
N ARG A 8 17.87 -0.67 -8.56
CA ARG A 8 17.11 -0.05 -7.45
C ARG A 8 16.04 0.93 -7.97
N ARG A 9 16.38 1.77 -8.96
CA ARG A 9 15.41 2.69 -9.60
C ARG A 9 14.28 1.97 -10.33
N ARG A 10 14.58 0.87 -11.05
CA ARG A 10 13.56 0.06 -11.75
C ARG A 10 12.58 -0.62 -10.78
N ARG A 11 13.06 -1.13 -9.63
CA ARG A 11 12.20 -1.71 -8.58
C ARG A 11 11.34 -0.67 -7.85
N HIS A 12 11.89 0.52 -7.63
CA HIS A 12 11.18 1.66 -7.04
C HIS A 12 10.00 2.11 -7.91
N TYR A 13 10.23 2.27 -9.23
CA TYR A 13 9.18 2.64 -10.19
C TYR A 13 8.07 1.59 -10.26
N LYS A 14 8.44 0.30 -10.32
CA LYS A 14 7.47 -0.80 -10.40
C LYS A 14 6.47 -0.80 -9.23
N THR A 15 6.94 -0.60 -8.00
CA THR A 15 6.07 -0.63 -6.81
C THR A 15 5.04 0.49 -6.78
N ARG A 16 5.45 1.69 -7.19
CA ARG A 16 4.54 2.84 -7.26
C ARG A 16 3.44 2.59 -8.30
N VAL A 17 3.83 2.07 -9.45
CA VAL A 17 2.91 1.70 -10.53
C VAL A 17 1.96 0.58 -10.10
N ASP A 18 2.43 -0.44 -9.37
CA ASP A 18 1.61 -1.57 -8.90
C ASP A 18 0.47 -1.09 -7.97
N ALA A 19 0.79 -0.28 -6.95
CA ALA A 19 -0.19 0.18 -5.96
C ALA A 19 -1.23 1.15 -6.56
N GLU A 20 -0.78 2.08 -7.40
CA GLU A 20 -1.66 2.99 -8.12
C GLU A 20 -2.62 2.25 -9.06
N LEU A 21 -2.10 1.28 -9.83
CA LEU A 21 -2.90 0.48 -10.74
C LEU A 21 -3.99 -0.29 -9.98
N LEU A 22 -3.65 -0.94 -8.86
CA LEU A 22 -4.62 -1.68 -8.05
C LEU A 22 -5.76 -0.80 -7.53
N VAL A 23 -5.43 0.40 -7.05
CA VAL A 23 -6.43 1.38 -6.59
C VAL A 23 -7.35 1.80 -7.73
N ARG A 24 -6.79 2.15 -8.89
CA ARG A 24 -7.57 2.54 -10.08
C ARG A 24 -8.48 1.39 -10.52
N THR A 25 -7.96 0.17 -10.62
CA THR A 25 -8.74 -1.02 -10.98
C THR A 25 -9.88 -1.27 -10.00
N LEU A 26 -9.64 -1.23 -8.68
CA LEU A 26 -10.70 -1.41 -7.68
C LEU A 26 -11.80 -0.34 -7.76
N ASN A 27 -11.42 0.90 -8.10
CA ASN A 27 -12.38 1.99 -8.28
C ASN A 27 -13.18 1.85 -9.58
N LEU A 28 -12.58 1.31 -10.65
CA LEU A 28 -13.25 1.05 -11.93
C LEU A 28 -14.18 -0.18 -11.90
N CYS A 29 -13.78 -1.25 -11.21
CA CYS A 29 -14.58 -2.48 -11.09
C CYS A 29 -15.89 -2.29 -10.31
N ARG A 30 -16.18 -1.09 -9.79
CA ARG A 30 -17.34 -0.80 -8.96
C ARG A 30 -18.67 -0.64 -9.70
N GLY A 31 -18.69 -0.70 -11.04
CA GLY A 31 -19.91 -0.54 -11.83
C GLY A 31 -20.59 0.83 -11.66
N GLY A 32 -19.85 1.85 -11.18
CA GLY A 32 -20.34 3.20 -10.95
C GLY A 32 -20.20 4.10 -12.16
N ARG A 33 -21.12 5.07 -12.30
CA ARG A 33 -21.18 6.03 -13.43
C ARG A 33 -20.18 7.19 -13.35
N VAL A 34 -19.30 7.21 -12.35
CA VAL A 34 -18.34 8.33 -12.17
C VAL A 34 -17.18 8.12 -13.12
N SER A 35 -16.97 9.08 -14.03
CA SER A 35 -15.84 9.07 -14.96
C SER A 35 -14.51 9.00 -14.18
N GLU A 36 -13.53 8.28 -14.71
CA GLU A 36 -12.17 8.27 -14.12
C GLU A 36 -11.61 9.70 -14.04
N GLU A 37 -11.90 10.53 -15.04
CA GLU A 37 -11.44 11.92 -15.09
C GLU A 37 -11.97 12.77 -13.92
N THR A 38 -13.22 12.57 -13.51
CA THR A 38 -13.81 13.32 -12.40
C THR A 38 -13.30 12.84 -11.03
N LEU A 39 -12.88 11.57 -10.93
CA LEU A 39 -12.18 11.08 -9.74
C LEU A 39 -10.76 11.63 -9.67
N LEU A 40 -10.03 11.62 -10.79
CA LEU A 40 -8.64 12.08 -10.86
C LEU A 40 -8.50 13.59 -10.65
N SER A 41 -9.53 14.39 -10.96
CA SER A 41 -9.54 15.83 -10.67
C SER A 41 -9.84 16.14 -9.20
N HIS A 42 -10.38 15.19 -8.42
CA HIS A 42 -10.77 15.44 -7.04
C HIS A 42 -9.54 15.54 -6.12
N PRO A 43 -9.33 16.67 -5.40
CA PRO A 43 -8.10 16.90 -4.62
C PRO A 43 -7.89 15.85 -3.52
N LYS A 44 -8.97 15.44 -2.84
CA LYS A 44 -8.92 14.36 -1.85
C LYS A 44 -8.51 13.01 -2.44
N TYR A 45 -8.88 12.72 -3.70
CA TYR A 45 -8.52 11.48 -4.38
C TYR A 45 -7.01 11.43 -4.60
N ASN A 46 -6.44 12.53 -5.12
CA ASN A 46 -5.00 12.65 -5.35
C ASN A 46 -4.21 12.54 -4.04
N ARG A 47 -4.69 13.16 -2.96
CA ARG A 47 -4.04 13.03 -1.64
C ARG A 47 -4.09 11.61 -1.09
N LEU A 48 -5.24 10.93 -1.21
CA LEU A 48 -5.38 9.52 -0.84
C LEU A 48 -4.46 8.61 -1.67
N LEU A 49 -4.37 8.86 -2.98
CA LEU A 49 -3.51 8.11 -3.90
C LEU A 49 -2.04 8.26 -3.53
N ASP A 50 -1.55 9.50 -3.39
CA ASP A 50 -0.16 9.75 -3.04
C ASP A 50 0.22 9.11 -1.70
N THR A 51 -0.62 9.29 -0.68
CA THR A 51 -0.41 8.69 0.65
C THR A 51 -0.39 7.17 0.58
N THR A 52 -1.31 6.55 -0.17
CA THR A 52 -1.37 5.09 -0.34
C THR A 52 -0.14 4.55 -1.06
N VAL A 53 0.26 5.19 -2.17
CA VAL A 53 1.46 4.81 -2.93
C VAL A 53 2.70 4.93 -2.06
N ARG A 54 2.81 5.99 -1.25
CA ARG A 54 3.91 6.21 -0.32
C ARG A 54 4.00 5.11 0.73
N VAL A 55 2.89 4.80 1.41
CA VAL A 55 2.80 3.71 2.40
C VAL A 55 3.17 2.36 1.77
N CYS A 56 2.54 2.00 0.65
CA CYS A 56 2.81 0.72 -0.04
C CYS A 56 4.26 0.59 -0.49
N HIS A 57 4.85 1.68 -0.97
CA HIS A 57 6.25 1.73 -1.35
C HIS A 57 7.17 1.52 -0.16
N GLN A 58 6.91 2.23 0.95
CA GLN A 58 7.72 2.11 2.15
C GLN A 58 7.66 0.70 2.75
N LEU A 59 6.46 0.11 2.83
CA LEU A 59 6.23 -1.25 3.31
C LEU A 59 6.97 -2.30 2.47
N ARG A 60 7.01 -2.14 1.14
CA ARG A 60 7.75 -3.05 0.27
C ARG A 60 9.25 -2.96 0.50
N LEU A 61 9.79 -1.74 0.67
CA LEU A 61 11.20 -1.55 0.99
C LEU A 61 11.55 -2.17 2.35
N PHE A 62 10.72 -1.96 3.36
CA PHE A 62 10.84 -2.60 4.68
C PHE A 62 10.83 -4.12 4.58
N GLN A 63 9.87 -4.70 3.83
CA GLN A 63 9.78 -6.14 3.61
C GLN A 63 11.05 -6.70 2.94
N HIS A 64 11.57 -6.01 1.91
CA HIS A 64 12.80 -6.42 1.25
C HIS A 64 14.03 -6.32 2.15
N GLN A 65 14.11 -5.30 3.01
CA GLN A 65 15.20 -5.16 3.97
C GLN A 65 15.18 -6.27 5.02
N LYS A 66 14.00 -6.59 5.57
CA LYS A 66 13.81 -7.70 6.52
C LYS A 66 14.30 -9.06 5.98
N VAL A 67 14.11 -9.32 4.68
CA VAL A 67 14.60 -10.55 4.01
C VAL A 67 16.12 -10.53 3.79
N GLN A 68 16.73 -9.36 3.64
CA GLN A 68 18.19 -9.22 3.47
C GLN A 68 18.92 -9.31 4.81
N ASP A 69 18.35 -8.76 5.89
CA ASP A 69 18.94 -8.75 7.23
C ASP A 69 19.02 -10.17 7.83
N SER A 70 18.11 -11.09 7.48
CA SER A 70 18.24 -12.51 7.84
C SER A 70 19.43 -13.23 7.19
N ASN A 71 20.04 -12.63 6.17
CA ASN A 71 21.25 -13.12 5.49
C ASN A 71 22.54 -12.36 5.88
N GLY A 72 22.49 -11.50 6.91
CA GLY A 72 23.67 -10.92 7.54
C GLY A 72 24.33 -9.78 6.76
N CYS A 73 23.74 -8.59 6.74
CA CYS A 73 24.48 -7.33 6.59
C CYS A 73 23.62 -6.15 7.04
N MET A 74 23.80 -5.68 8.29
CA MET A 74 23.25 -4.41 8.71
C MET A 74 23.91 -3.27 7.92
N SER A 75 23.13 -2.51 7.15
CA SER A 75 23.52 -1.18 6.72
C SER A 75 22.54 -0.16 7.29
N THR A 76 22.88 0.26 8.52
CA THR A 76 22.28 1.38 9.24
C THR A 76 22.78 2.70 8.63
N THR A 77 22.22 3.15 7.50
CA THR A 77 22.38 4.57 7.12
C THR A 77 21.33 5.14 6.16
N GLY A 78 20.22 4.44 5.88
CA GLY A 78 19.18 5.00 5.00
C GLY A 78 17.95 4.13 4.77
N GLY A 79 17.63 3.23 5.71
CA GLY A 79 16.41 2.43 5.67
C GLY A 79 15.21 3.25 6.16
N ILE A 80 14.03 3.00 5.57
CA ILE A 80 12.78 3.58 6.06
C ILE A 80 12.52 3.09 7.47
N THR A 81 12.18 4.03 8.34
CA THR A 81 11.86 3.71 9.73
C THR A 81 10.42 3.20 9.84
N THR A 82 10.17 2.30 10.79
CA THR A 82 8.81 1.89 11.14
C THR A 82 7.95 3.10 11.54
N VAL A 83 8.55 4.12 12.15
CA VAL A 83 7.88 5.37 12.54
C VAL A 83 7.32 6.14 11.35
N GLU A 84 8.07 6.25 10.24
CA GLU A 84 7.60 6.91 9.02
C GLU A 84 6.40 6.17 8.41
N ILE A 85 6.47 4.83 8.36
CA ILE A 85 5.37 3.99 7.87
C ILE A 85 4.11 4.19 8.72
N GLU A 86 4.25 4.16 10.06
CA GLU A 86 3.11 4.37 10.96
C GLU A 86 2.52 5.77 10.83
N SER A 87 3.35 6.81 10.68
CA SER A 87 2.89 8.18 10.48
C SER A 87 2.07 8.32 9.19
N ASP A 88 2.57 7.79 8.08
CA ASP A 88 1.87 7.83 6.79
C ASP A 88 0.59 6.99 6.81
N MET A 89 0.60 5.84 7.49
CA MET A 89 -0.59 5.02 7.68
C MET A 89 -1.66 5.73 8.53
N GLN A 90 -1.25 6.45 9.57
CA GLN A 90 -2.15 7.29 10.37
C GLN A 90 -2.74 8.44 9.55
N GLU A 91 -1.95 9.10 8.69
CA GLU A 91 -2.47 10.09 7.74
C GLU A 91 -3.54 9.47 6.82
N LEU A 92 -3.25 8.30 6.25
CA LEU A 92 -4.19 7.59 5.37
C LEU A 92 -5.52 7.30 6.08
N VAL A 93 -5.46 6.75 7.29
CA VAL A 93 -6.67 6.45 8.09
C VAL A 93 -7.46 7.73 8.38
N LYS A 94 -6.79 8.84 8.74
CA LYS A 94 -7.46 10.14 8.94
C LYS A 94 -8.15 10.63 7.67
N LEU A 95 -7.50 10.53 6.51
CA LEU A 95 -8.10 10.92 5.23
C LEU A 95 -9.33 10.10 4.86
N VAL A 96 -9.33 8.81 5.16
CA VAL A 96 -10.47 7.93 4.90
C VAL A 96 -11.65 8.23 5.83
N LEU A 97 -11.40 8.43 7.13
CA LEU A 97 -12.44 8.61 8.14
C LEU A 97 -13.01 10.02 8.19
N THR A 98 -12.23 11.05 7.84
CA THR A 98 -12.69 12.44 7.87
C THR A 98 -13.73 12.67 6.78
N LYS A 99 -14.88 13.25 7.16
CA LYS A 99 -15.93 13.69 6.23
C LYS A 99 -15.77 15.16 5.87
N SER A 100 -16.10 15.51 4.63
CA SER A 100 -16.11 16.90 4.12
C SER A 100 -17.40 17.19 3.36
N SER A 101 -17.67 18.47 3.06
CA SER A 101 -18.84 18.92 2.29
C SER A 101 -18.83 18.38 0.85
N ASP A 102 -17.65 18.36 0.22
CA ASP A 102 -17.39 17.77 -1.09
C ASP A 102 -16.50 16.55 -0.87
N ASP A 103 -17.10 15.47 -0.35
CA ASP A 103 -16.38 14.26 0.00
C ASP A 103 -16.50 13.20 -1.09
N LEU A 104 -15.44 12.42 -1.22
CA LEU A 104 -15.48 11.19 -1.97
C LEU A 104 -16.41 10.20 -1.29
N ASP A 105 -17.04 9.38 -2.13
CA ASP A 105 -17.78 8.22 -1.67
C ASP A 105 -16.95 7.37 -0.69
N SER A 106 -17.59 6.95 0.41
CA SER A 106 -16.95 6.23 1.50
C SER A 106 -16.26 4.96 1.00
N ARG A 107 -16.87 4.23 0.05
CA ARG A 107 -16.27 3.02 -0.52
C ARG A 107 -15.03 3.35 -1.34
N THR A 108 -15.02 4.45 -2.13
CA THR A 108 -13.81 4.94 -2.80
C THR A 108 -12.68 5.15 -1.80
N LYS A 109 -12.94 5.86 -0.70
CA LYS A 109 -11.93 6.10 0.34
C LYS A 109 -11.42 4.80 0.96
N HIS A 110 -12.31 3.85 1.23
CA HIS A 110 -11.94 2.57 1.83
C HIS A 110 -11.10 1.69 0.90
N ASN A 111 -11.24 1.80 -0.42
CA ASN A 111 -10.40 1.04 -1.36
C ASN A 111 -8.90 1.36 -1.18
N PHE A 112 -8.56 2.64 -0.97
CA PHE A 112 -7.18 3.05 -0.67
C PHE A 112 -6.64 2.36 0.60
N LEU A 113 -7.43 2.39 1.68
CA LEU A 113 -7.05 1.74 2.95
C LEU A 113 -6.96 0.21 2.83
N THR A 114 -7.82 -0.42 2.02
CA THR A 114 -7.78 -1.87 1.76
C THR A 114 -6.47 -2.27 1.08
N ILE A 115 -6.01 -1.50 0.09
CA ILE A 115 -4.73 -1.74 -0.57
C ILE A 115 -3.57 -1.56 0.43
N ALA A 116 -3.54 -0.44 1.16
CA ALA A 116 -2.47 -0.19 2.15
C ALA A 116 -2.41 -1.28 3.23
N ARG A 117 -3.56 -1.72 3.77
CA ARG A 117 -3.64 -2.81 4.76
C ARG A 117 -3.12 -4.13 4.21
N SER A 118 -3.39 -4.44 2.94
CA SER A 118 -2.88 -5.65 2.29
C SER A 118 -1.36 -5.65 2.22
N TYR A 119 -0.76 -4.51 1.84
CA TYR A 119 0.71 -4.35 1.85
C TYR A 119 1.28 -4.42 3.26
N TYR A 120 0.59 -3.81 4.22
CA TYR A 120 1.02 -3.78 5.62
C TYR A 120 1.07 -5.19 6.20
N TYR A 121 -0.02 -5.95 6.00
CA TYR A 121 -0.10 -7.34 6.40
C TYR A 121 1.03 -8.19 5.76
N ALA A 122 1.25 -8.06 4.44
CA ALA A 122 2.30 -8.79 3.75
C ALA A 122 3.72 -8.46 4.23
N ALA A 123 3.96 -7.21 4.63
CA ALA A 123 5.28 -6.76 5.09
C ALA A 123 5.62 -7.25 6.51
N TYR A 124 4.62 -7.31 7.40
CA TYR A 124 4.83 -7.68 8.80
C TYR A 124 4.67 -9.18 9.06
N CYS A 125 3.72 -9.85 8.41
CA CYS A 125 3.50 -11.28 8.61
C CYS A 125 4.56 -12.13 7.91
N SER A 126 4.99 -13.21 8.58
CA SER A 126 5.90 -14.19 7.97
C SER A 126 5.19 -14.98 6.87
N PRO A 127 5.92 -15.56 5.89
CA PRO A 127 5.32 -16.44 4.89
C PRO A 127 4.52 -17.60 5.51
N GLY A 128 5.01 -18.17 6.62
CA GLY A 128 4.31 -19.23 7.37
C GLY A 128 2.98 -18.74 7.96
N THR A 129 2.97 -17.54 8.56
CA THR A 129 1.74 -16.90 9.08
C THR A 129 0.74 -16.63 7.95
N ILE A 130 1.22 -16.13 6.80
CA ILE A 130 0.37 -15.86 5.64
C ILE A 130 -0.27 -17.14 5.13
N ASN A 131 0.51 -18.21 4.93
CA ASN A 131 -0.01 -19.51 4.47
C ASN A 131 -1.02 -20.10 5.46
N TYR A 132 -0.75 -19.99 6.76
CA TYR A 132 -1.68 -20.42 7.79
C TYR A 132 -3.01 -19.63 7.74
N HIS A 133 -2.96 -18.30 7.62
CA HIS A 133 -4.17 -17.49 7.48
C HIS A 133 -4.92 -17.78 6.17
N ILE A 134 -4.23 -18.05 5.06
CA ILE A 134 -4.86 -18.48 3.81
C ILE A 134 -5.62 -19.80 4.02
N ALA A 135 -4.98 -20.78 4.67
CA ALA A 135 -5.61 -22.07 5.00
C ALA A 135 -6.89 -21.86 5.84
N LYS A 136 -6.79 -21.09 6.93
CA LYS A 136 -7.91 -20.81 7.84
C LYS A 136 -9.06 -20.06 7.17
N VAL A 137 -8.77 -18.99 6.43
CA VAL A 137 -9.80 -18.08 5.92
C VAL A 137 -10.51 -18.63 4.69
N LEU A 138 -9.78 -19.34 3.80
CA LEU A 138 -10.34 -19.78 2.52
C LEU A 138 -10.79 -21.24 2.50
N PHE A 139 -10.23 -22.10 3.37
CA PHE A 139 -10.41 -23.55 3.26
C PHE A 139 -11.01 -24.20 4.50
N GLU A 140 -11.05 -23.52 5.65
CA GLU A 140 -11.72 -24.03 6.84
C GLU A 140 -13.10 -23.40 7.02
N ARG A 141 -14.10 -24.23 7.35
CA ARG A 141 -15.44 -23.75 7.66
C ARG A 141 -15.49 -23.22 9.08
N VAL A 142 -16.17 -22.09 9.28
CA VAL A 142 -16.57 -21.63 10.62
C VAL A 142 -17.71 -22.53 11.09
N LEU A 143 -17.54 -23.14 12.25
CA LEU A 143 -18.58 -23.96 12.91
C LEU A 143 -19.60 -23.06 13.63
#